data_AF-A0A7C3GFE6-F1
#
_entry.id   AF-A0A7C3GFE6-F1
#
_cell.length_a   1.000
_cell.length_b   1.000
_cell.length_c   1.000
_cell.angle_alpha   90.00
_cell.angle_beta   90.00
_cell.angle_gamma   90.00
#
_symmetry.space_group_name_H-M   'P 1'
#
loop_
_entity.id
_entity.type
_entity.pdbx_description
1 polymer ?
#
loop_
_entity_poly.entity_id
_entity_poly.type
_entity_poly.pdbx_seq_one_letter_code
_entity_poly.pdbx_strand_id
1 'polypeptide(L)'
;MLSAIRDFFSIAGARATFREAKTIYERLGAADKLAMHEVDAGHGYHQPNREAAYRWFARWLKGTEVGGEEPEIELAEFDELACTETGQVATSLGGETVHSLNLARAEDIEPKLPPVRSRADLEAFREEVRRRVQRLSGIDYERSPVRTSPFGRIKRDGYFIEKFVYESAPGIEIPALLFVPEGGPARKPAIVWVDGEGKAAEGRPGGEIEWFVRQGRIVLAPDVQGLGEMRPADVARGTGWTRYFGDYDAAMTAFLIGESLVGMRAADVLKAVDVLAARNDVDASRIAGIGRGPGAPPLLYAAVLDGRLRSLALERMLVSYRDAVERKIHRGVLENIIPGVLKEFDLPDLVAALAPRRALLVDPVDALGRRLWPEAAGKAYSRSAAVYQAAGAPEAIRVARRRMGQGPEAVYEKWLK
;
A
#
# COMPACT_ATOMS: atom_id res chain seq x y z
N MET A 1 37.88 -7.91 0.12
CA MET A 1 36.56 -7.41 0.54
C MET A 1 36.75 -6.05 1.18
N LEU A 2 36.06 -5.04 0.69
CA LEU A 2 36.12 -3.68 1.20
C LEU A 2 34.76 -3.37 1.80
N SER A 3 34.71 -2.83 3.02
CA SER A 3 33.45 -2.69 3.77
C SER A 3 33.43 -1.43 4.62
N ALA A 4 32.23 -0.87 4.80
CA ALA A 4 32.00 0.27 5.66
C ALA A 4 31.18 -0.16 6.88
N ILE A 5 31.61 0.20 8.09
CA ILE A 5 31.02 -0.31 9.34
C ILE A 5 29.58 0.22 9.54
N ARG A 6 29.29 1.43 9.10
CA ARG A 6 27.98 2.10 9.22
C ARG A 6 27.20 2.12 7.90
N ASP A 7 27.51 1.20 6.99
CA ASP A 7 26.75 0.99 5.76
C ASP A 7 25.33 0.48 6.09
N PHE A 8 24.40 0.62 5.15
CA PHE A 8 23.12 -0.07 5.23
C PHE A 8 23.25 -1.58 4.97
N PHE A 9 24.36 -2.03 4.39
CA PHE A 9 24.75 -3.44 4.38
C PHE A 9 25.38 -3.87 5.72
N SER A 10 24.95 -5.03 6.23
CA SER A 10 25.44 -5.55 7.52
C SER A 10 26.93 -5.87 7.50
N ILE A 11 27.72 -5.18 8.33
CA ILE A 11 29.15 -5.49 8.54
C ILE A 11 29.35 -6.89 9.12
N ALA A 12 28.42 -7.37 9.95
CA ALA A 12 28.47 -8.74 10.47
C ALA A 12 28.30 -9.76 9.33
N GLY A 13 27.42 -9.49 8.36
CA GLY A 13 27.28 -10.27 7.14
C GLY A 13 28.56 -10.28 6.31
N ALA A 14 29.14 -9.10 6.04
CA ALA A 14 30.41 -9.00 5.30
C ALA A 14 31.54 -9.80 5.96
N ARG A 15 31.71 -9.68 7.29
CA ARG A 15 32.69 -10.46 8.06
C ARG A 15 32.43 -11.96 7.98
N ALA A 16 31.17 -12.39 7.99
CA ALA A 16 30.81 -13.80 7.85
C ALA A 16 31.18 -14.32 6.45
N THR A 17 30.79 -13.61 5.40
CA THR A 17 31.15 -13.93 4.01
C THR A 17 32.67 -14.00 3.81
N PHE A 18 33.41 -13.08 4.42
CA PHE A 18 34.88 -13.10 4.36
C PHE A 18 35.47 -14.35 5.01
N ARG A 19 35.01 -14.73 6.21
CA ARG A 19 35.48 -15.95 6.89
C ARG A 19 35.21 -17.21 6.07
N GLU A 20 34.03 -17.30 5.46
CA GLU A 20 33.68 -18.42 4.58
C GLU A 20 34.58 -18.46 3.34
N ALA A 21 34.72 -17.33 2.64
CA ALA A 21 35.61 -17.22 1.48
C ALA A 21 37.07 -17.57 1.85
N LYS A 22 37.54 -17.15 3.02
CA LYS A 22 38.90 -17.45 3.50
C LYS A 22 39.14 -18.95 3.63
N THR A 23 38.16 -19.70 4.12
CA THR A 23 38.26 -21.17 4.23
C THR A 23 38.51 -21.83 2.86
N ILE A 24 37.88 -21.31 1.81
CA ILE A 24 38.07 -21.79 0.43
C ILE A 24 39.48 -21.43 -0.06
N TYR A 25 39.91 -20.17 0.12
CA TYR A 25 41.24 -19.72 -0.30
C TYR A 25 42.37 -20.44 0.45
N GLU A 26 42.19 -20.78 1.73
CA GLU A 26 43.12 -21.60 2.51
C GLU A 26 43.29 -22.99 1.91
N ARG A 27 42.19 -23.65 1.52
CA ARG A 27 42.25 -24.97 0.85
C ARG A 27 42.91 -24.93 -0.53
N LEU A 28 42.83 -23.80 -1.22
CA LEU A 28 43.51 -23.58 -2.50
C LEU A 28 44.97 -23.17 -2.35
N GLY A 29 45.50 -23.06 -1.12
CA GLY A 29 46.87 -22.60 -0.87
C GLY A 29 47.08 -21.13 -1.25
N ALA A 30 46.02 -20.32 -1.24
CA ALA A 30 46.02 -18.93 -1.71
C ALA A 30 45.45 -17.95 -0.66
N ALA A 31 45.50 -18.29 0.63
CA ALA A 31 44.91 -17.50 1.71
C ALA A 31 45.38 -16.03 1.73
N ASP A 32 46.63 -15.79 1.34
CA ASP A 32 47.27 -14.48 1.22
C ASP A 32 46.71 -13.61 0.09
N LYS A 33 46.08 -14.21 -0.91
CA LYS A 33 45.39 -13.50 -2.00
C LYS A 33 44.03 -12.94 -1.59
N LEU A 34 43.51 -13.29 -0.42
CA LEU A 34 42.26 -12.78 0.12
C LEU A 34 42.51 -11.81 1.29
N ALA A 35 42.01 -10.58 1.17
CA ALA A 35 42.12 -9.57 2.22
C ALA A 35 40.77 -8.91 2.52
N MET A 36 40.57 -8.46 3.76
CA MET A 36 39.45 -7.61 4.16
C MET A 36 39.97 -6.28 4.67
N HIS A 37 39.31 -5.20 4.30
CA HIS A 37 39.55 -3.87 4.85
C HIS A 37 38.22 -3.24 5.23
N GLU A 38 38.18 -2.61 6.41
CA GLU A 38 37.00 -1.99 6.97
C GLU A 38 37.29 -0.52 7.27
N VAL A 39 36.33 0.35 6.96
CA VAL A 39 36.36 1.77 7.29
C VAL A 39 35.16 2.15 8.14
N ASP A 40 35.35 2.99 9.15
CA ASP A 40 34.25 3.53 9.95
C ASP A 40 33.54 4.69 9.22
N ALA A 41 32.75 4.36 8.21
CA ALA A 41 31.99 5.31 7.41
C ALA A 41 30.61 4.74 7.01
N GLY A 42 29.77 5.61 6.44
CA GLY A 42 28.51 5.20 5.80
C GLY A 42 28.73 4.55 4.43
N HIS A 43 27.64 4.33 3.69
CA HIS A 43 27.72 3.74 2.34
C HIS A 43 28.63 4.54 1.41
N GLY A 44 29.55 3.84 0.74
CA GLY A 44 30.41 4.44 -0.27
C GLY A 44 31.78 3.80 -0.41
N TYR A 45 32.55 4.31 -1.37
CA TYR A 45 33.88 3.81 -1.70
C TYR A 45 34.97 4.76 -1.19
N HIS A 46 35.10 4.87 0.14
CA HIS A 46 35.95 5.84 0.83
C HIS A 46 37.45 5.67 0.54
N GLN A 47 38.23 6.74 0.65
CA GLN A 47 39.67 6.74 0.35
C GLN A 47 40.43 5.56 1.01
N PRO A 48 40.28 5.24 2.31
CA PRO A 48 40.97 4.09 2.92
C PRO A 48 40.67 2.75 2.22
N ASN A 49 39.41 2.56 1.78
CA ASN A 49 39.02 1.39 1.00
C ASN A 49 39.71 1.36 -0.37
N ARG A 50 39.77 2.52 -1.06
CA ARG A 50 40.43 2.64 -2.36
C ARG A 50 41.91 2.33 -2.26
N GLU A 51 42.59 2.91 -1.29
CA GLU A 51 44.01 2.69 -1.04
C GLU A 51 44.32 1.24 -0.66
N ALA A 52 43.45 0.60 0.13
CA ALA A 52 43.56 -0.84 0.41
C ALA A 52 43.42 -1.68 -0.87
N ALA A 53 42.51 -1.31 -1.78
CA ALA A 53 42.38 -1.94 -3.08
C ALA A 53 43.64 -1.74 -3.92
N TYR A 54 44.18 -0.51 -3.97
CA TYR A 54 45.38 -0.18 -4.74
C TYR A 54 46.57 -1.01 -4.27
N ARG A 55 46.80 -1.11 -2.96
CA ARG A 55 47.85 -1.96 -2.38
C ARG A 55 47.69 -3.44 -2.76
N TRP A 56 46.45 -3.94 -2.73
CA TRP A 56 46.17 -5.32 -3.12
C TRP A 56 46.50 -5.57 -4.61
N PHE A 57 46.04 -4.70 -5.50
CA PHE A 57 46.32 -4.82 -6.94
C PHE A 57 47.81 -4.62 -7.26
N ALA A 58 48.48 -3.69 -6.58
CA ALA A 58 49.91 -3.46 -6.74
C ALA A 58 50.71 -4.72 -6.43
N ARG A 59 50.40 -5.38 -5.30
CA ARG A 59 51.06 -6.63 -4.92
C ARG A 59 50.81 -7.75 -5.91
N TRP A 60 49.54 -7.98 -6.27
CA TRP A 60 49.15 -9.21 -6.98
C TRP A 60 49.18 -9.12 -8.50
N LEU A 61 49.02 -7.91 -9.07
CA LEU A 61 49.00 -7.71 -10.52
C LEU A 61 50.25 -6.98 -11.04
N LYS A 62 50.87 -6.11 -10.23
CA LYS A 62 52.10 -5.39 -10.60
C LYS A 62 53.37 -5.97 -9.98
N GLY A 63 53.26 -6.88 -9.01
CA GLY A 63 54.41 -7.47 -8.32
C GLY A 63 55.19 -6.48 -7.45
N THR A 64 54.56 -5.40 -6.98
CA THR A 64 55.19 -4.40 -6.09
C THR A 64 54.43 -4.29 -4.77
N GLU A 65 55.17 -4.22 -3.66
CA GLU A 65 54.61 -3.97 -2.33
C GLU A 65 54.60 -2.48 -1.97
N VAL A 66 55.16 -1.63 -2.83
CA VAL A 66 55.24 -0.18 -2.65
C VAL A 66 54.12 0.51 -3.44
N GLY A 67 53.47 1.49 -2.80
CA GLY A 67 52.44 2.35 -3.39
C GLY A 67 51.06 2.17 -2.75
N GLY A 68 50.05 2.72 -3.41
CA GLY A 68 48.64 2.58 -3.02
C GLY A 68 48.07 3.73 -2.20
N GLU A 69 48.82 4.82 -2.04
CA GLU A 69 48.24 6.12 -1.73
C GLU A 69 47.40 6.59 -2.91
N GLU A 70 46.29 7.25 -2.63
CA GLU A 70 45.51 7.88 -3.68
C GLU A 70 46.25 9.11 -4.18
N PRO A 71 46.52 9.22 -5.50
CA PRO A 71 47.09 10.44 -6.04
C PRO A 71 46.10 11.59 -5.91
N GLU A 72 46.59 12.83 -6.00
CA GLU A 72 45.71 13.95 -6.29
C GLU A 72 45.10 13.74 -7.68
N ILE A 73 43.76 13.79 -7.75
CA ILE A 73 43.00 13.57 -8.99
C ILE A 73 42.28 14.88 -9.33
N GLU A 74 42.62 15.44 -10.48
CA GLU A 74 41.78 16.45 -11.13
C GLU A 74 40.57 15.74 -11.72
N LEU A 75 39.37 16.08 -11.23
CA LEU A 75 38.13 15.50 -11.73
C LEU A 75 37.82 16.11 -13.10
N ALA A 76 37.59 15.25 -14.09
CA ALA A 76 37.13 15.69 -15.39
C ALA A 76 35.74 16.34 -15.27
N GLU A 77 35.53 17.41 -16.03
CA GLU A 77 34.24 18.07 -16.17
C GLU A 77 33.25 17.15 -16.90
N PHE A 78 31.96 17.43 -16.72
CA PHE A 78 30.90 16.55 -17.24
C PHE A 78 31.01 16.34 -18.76
N ASP A 79 31.28 17.41 -19.52
CA ASP A 79 31.37 17.39 -20.98
C ASP A 79 32.61 16.66 -21.49
N GLU A 80 33.70 16.63 -20.73
CA GLU A 80 34.89 15.82 -21.02
C GLU A 80 34.59 14.31 -20.94
N LEU A 81 33.63 13.93 -20.09
CA LEU A 81 33.20 12.53 -19.89
C LEU A 81 31.96 12.17 -20.71
N ALA A 82 31.26 13.15 -21.29
CA ALA A 82 30.01 12.95 -22.00
C ALA A 82 30.24 12.21 -23.33
N CYS A 83 29.90 10.92 -23.38
CA CYS A 83 29.93 10.14 -24.62
C CYS A 83 28.76 10.46 -25.57
N THR A 84 27.79 11.27 -25.13
CA THR A 84 26.66 11.76 -25.94
C THR A 84 26.35 13.21 -25.59
N GLU A 85 25.66 13.94 -26.47
CA GLU A 85 25.37 15.38 -26.31
C GLU A 85 24.69 15.73 -24.97
N THR A 86 23.84 14.82 -24.46
CA THR A 86 23.12 15.02 -23.19
C THR A 86 23.70 14.21 -22.03
N GLY A 87 24.77 13.45 -22.27
CA GLY A 87 25.29 12.42 -21.37
C GLY A 87 24.35 11.22 -21.14
N GLN A 88 23.24 11.13 -21.88
CA GLN A 88 22.26 10.06 -21.80
C GLN A 88 22.02 9.45 -23.19
N VAL A 89 22.09 8.11 -23.27
CA VAL A 89 21.80 7.36 -24.51
C VAL A 89 20.35 7.56 -24.95
N ALA A 90 19.40 7.56 -24.00
CA ALA A 90 17.98 7.64 -24.31
C ALA A 90 17.59 8.93 -25.07
N THR A 91 18.10 10.08 -24.63
CA THR A 91 17.79 11.39 -25.25
C THR A 91 18.66 11.70 -26.46
N SER A 92 19.91 11.23 -26.50
CA SER A 92 20.80 11.51 -27.63
C SER A 92 20.65 10.55 -28.81
N LEU A 93 20.26 9.30 -28.58
CA LEU A 93 20.20 8.26 -29.62
C LEU A 93 18.79 7.65 -29.80
N GLY A 94 17.77 8.18 -29.11
CA GLY A 94 16.38 7.69 -29.22
C GLY A 94 16.14 6.32 -28.57
N GLY A 95 16.80 6.05 -27.44
CA GLY A 95 16.69 4.78 -26.73
C GLY A 95 15.38 4.62 -25.94
N GLU A 96 14.95 3.37 -25.78
CA GLU A 96 13.82 3.00 -24.91
C GLU A 96 14.19 3.14 -23.42
N THR A 97 13.20 3.49 -22.60
CA THR A 97 13.33 3.60 -21.14
C THR A 97 12.59 2.46 -20.46
N VAL A 98 12.91 2.18 -19.19
CA VAL A 98 12.12 1.24 -18.37
C VAL A 98 10.62 1.63 -18.38
N HIS A 99 10.31 2.93 -18.41
CA HIS A 99 8.93 3.41 -18.50
C HIS A 99 8.26 3.07 -19.83
N SER A 100 8.91 3.34 -20.97
CA SER A 100 8.32 3.04 -22.29
C SER A 100 8.18 1.54 -22.54
N LEU A 101 9.13 0.73 -22.07
CA LEU A 101 9.03 -0.73 -22.08
C LEU A 101 7.85 -1.23 -21.23
N ASN A 102 7.64 -0.66 -20.05
CA ASN A 102 6.51 -1.00 -19.19
C ASN A 102 5.17 -0.56 -19.80
N LEU A 103 5.13 0.59 -20.48
CA LEU A 103 3.93 1.08 -21.17
C LEU A 103 3.55 0.15 -22.33
N ALA A 104 4.50 -0.19 -23.19
CA ALA A 104 4.29 -1.15 -24.28
C ALA A 104 3.79 -2.49 -23.73
N ARG A 105 4.42 -3.00 -22.67
CA ARG A 105 3.97 -4.23 -22.01
C ARG A 105 2.56 -4.11 -21.41
N ALA A 106 2.19 -2.93 -20.90
CA ALA A 106 0.87 -2.72 -20.34
C ALA A 106 -0.21 -2.69 -21.43
N GLU A 107 0.08 -2.24 -22.65
CA GLU A 107 -0.88 -2.30 -23.77
C GLU A 107 -1.32 -3.74 -24.07
N ASP A 108 -0.43 -4.71 -23.90
CA ASP A 108 -0.72 -6.13 -24.10
C ASP A 108 -1.40 -6.81 -22.88
N ILE A 109 -1.49 -6.09 -21.75
CA ILE A 109 -2.04 -6.62 -20.49
C ILE A 109 -3.43 -6.04 -20.27
N GLU A 110 -4.46 -6.81 -20.65
CA GLU A 110 -5.84 -6.51 -20.29
C GLU A 110 -6.44 -7.67 -19.47
N PRO A 111 -7.02 -7.40 -18.27
CA PRO A 111 -7.75 -8.40 -17.52
C PRO A 111 -8.87 -9.04 -18.34
N LYS A 112 -8.72 -10.34 -18.66
CA LYS A 112 -9.76 -11.11 -19.34
C LYS A 112 -10.84 -11.56 -18.35
N LEU A 113 -11.65 -10.62 -17.87
CA LEU A 113 -12.79 -10.88 -16.98
C LEU A 113 -14.07 -11.19 -17.81
N PRO A 114 -14.99 -12.04 -17.29
CA PRO A 114 -16.25 -12.33 -17.93
C PRO A 114 -17.02 -11.05 -18.30
N PRO A 115 -17.62 -10.96 -19.50
CA PRO A 115 -18.42 -9.80 -19.87
C PRO A 115 -19.72 -9.79 -19.05
N VAL A 116 -20.17 -8.60 -18.65
CA VAL A 116 -21.48 -8.41 -18.02
C VAL A 116 -22.37 -7.63 -18.97
N ARG A 117 -23.39 -8.29 -19.53
CA ARG A 117 -24.37 -7.70 -20.45
C ARG A 117 -25.77 -7.65 -19.83
N SER A 118 -25.99 -8.42 -18.77
CA SER A 118 -27.26 -8.57 -18.07
C SER A 118 -27.06 -8.88 -16.58
N ARG A 119 -28.14 -8.86 -15.81
CA ARG A 119 -28.14 -9.30 -14.41
C ARG A 119 -27.72 -10.76 -14.23
N ALA A 120 -27.97 -11.63 -15.22
CA ALA A 120 -27.61 -13.04 -15.14
C ALA A 120 -26.09 -13.27 -15.16
N ASP A 121 -25.34 -12.39 -15.84
CA ASP A 121 -23.87 -12.49 -15.96
C ASP A 121 -23.15 -12.04 -14.68
N LEU A 122 -23.83 -11.28 -13.83
CA LEU A 122 -23.24 -10.57 -12.70
C LEU A 122 -22.64 -11.53 -11.66
N GLU A 123 -23.32 -12.64 -11.37
CA GLU A 123 -22.83 -13.56 -10.34
C GLU A 123 -21.55 -14.27 -10.80
N ALA A 124 -21.49 -14.70 -12.07
CA ALA A 124 -20.29 -15.30 -12.64
C ALA A 124 -19.11 -14.32 -12.67
N PHE A 125 -19.36 -13.06 -13.04
CA PHE A 125 -18.34 -12.00 -12.99
C PHE A 125 -17.84 -11.76 -11.56
N ARG A 126 -18.74 -11.65 -10.58
CA ARG A 126 -18.39 -11.43 -9.17
C ARG A 126 -17.61 -12.59 -8.59
N GLU A 127 -18.00 -13.83 -8.90
CA GLU A 127 -17.27 -15.03 -8.49
C GLU A 127 -15.86 -15.06 -9.08
N GLU A 128 -15.72 -14.75 -10.37
CA GLU A 128 -14.42 -14.67 -11.02
C GLU A 128 -13.52 -13.63 -10.34
N VAL A 129 -14.02 -12.40 -10.16
CA VAL A 129 -13.25 -11.32 -9.53
C VAL A 129 -12.88 -11.70 -8.10
N ARG A 130 -13.81 -12.27 -7.32
CA ARG A 130 -13.52 -12.72 -5.94
C ARG A 130 -12.41 -13.76 -5.91
N ARG A 131 -12.48 -14.77 -6.78
CA ARG A 131 -11.47 -15.83 -6.87
C ARG A 131 -10.09 -15.27 -7.25
N ARG A 132 -10.03 -14.32 -8.19
CA ARG A 132 -8.77 -13.66 -8.58
C ARG A 132 -8.22 -12.79 -7.46
N VAL A 133 -9.08 -12.05 -6.76
CA VAL A 133 -8.69 -11.26 -5.59
C VAL A 133 -8.09 -12.17 -4.52
N GLN A 134 -8.79 -13.21 -4.09
CA GLN A 134 -8.30 -14.16 -3.07
C GLN A 134 -6.93 -14.74 -3.48
N ARG A 135 -6.85 -15.29 -4.70
CA ARG A 135 -5.62 -15.93 -5.19
C ARG A 135 -4.44 -14.97 -5.27
N LEU A 136 -4.63 -13.78 -5.83
CA LEU A 136 -3.52 -12.88 -6.10
C LEU A 136 -3.07 -12.12 -4.85
N SER A 137 -4.02 -11.70 -4.00
CA SER A 137 -3.71 -10.91 -2.80
C SER A 137 -3.12 -11.72 -1.65
N GLY A 138 -3.19 -13.05 -1.71
CA GLY A 138 -2.78 -13.93 -0.62
C GLY A 138 -3.80 -13.99 0.52
N ILE A 139 -4.97 -13.34 0.40
CA ILE A 139 -5.97 -13.31 1.46
C ILE A 139 -6.56 -14.71 1.66
N ASP A 140 -6.05 -15.40 2.67
CA ASP A 140 -6.62 -16.62 3.24
C ASP A 140 -7.43 -16.25 4.49
N TYR A 141 -8.59 -15.64 4.27
CA TYR A 141 -9.48 -15.22 5.35
C TYR A 141 -10.56 -16.26 5.62
N GLU A 142 -10.47 -16.89 6.78
CA GLU A 142 -11.54 -17.69 7.34
C GLU A 142 -12.23 -16.98 8.51
N ARG A 143 -13.55 -17.13 8.59
CA ARG A 143 -14.31 -16.62 9.73
C ARG A 143 -13.92 -17.40 10.98
N SER A 144 -13.52 -16.67 12.01
CA SER A 144 -13.10 -17.22 13.28
C SER A 144 -13.68 -16.39 14.42
N PRO A 145 -13.83 -16.96 15.64
CA PRO A 145 -14.28 -16.21 16.79
C PRO A 145 -13.46 -14.93 17.01
N VAL A 146 -14.17 -13.83 17.24
CA VAL A 146 -13.55 -12.53 17.48
C VAL A 146 -12.87 -12.53 18.85
N ARG A 147 -11.55 -12.33 18.87
CA ARG A 147 -10.78 -12.10 20.10
C ARG A 147 -10.47 -10.61 20.23
N THR A 148 -10.85 -10.02 21.36
CA THR A 148 -10.57 -8.61 21.66
C THR A 148 -9.97 -8.46 23.06
N SER A 149 -9.07 -7.47 23.21
CA SER A 149 -8.52 -7.06 24.50
C SER A 149 -8.88 -5.59 24.76
N PRO A 150 -9.70 -5.28 25.78
CA PRO A 150 -10.15 -3.92 26.05
C PRO A 150 -9.07 -3.06 26.75
N PHE A 151 -9.02 -1.78 26.39
CA PHE A 151 -8.11 -0.77 26.93
C PHE A 151 -8.85 0.45 27.53
N GLY A 152 -10.12 0.27 27.86
CA GLY A 152 -10.95 1.26 28.54
C GLY A 152 -11.95 1.99 27.64
N ARG A 153 -12.65 2.95 28.24
CA ARG A 153 -13.71 3.74 27.57
C ARG A 153 -13.51 5.23 27.82
N ILE A 154 -13.90 6.04 26.85
CA ILE A 154 -13.94 7.51 26.95
C ILE A 154 -15.39 7.95 26.80
N LYS A 155 -15.94 8.62 27.81
CA LYS A 155 -17.26 9.26 27.72
C LYS A 155 -17.17 10.56 26.94
N ARG A 156 -18.12 10.79 26.03
CA ARG A 156 -18.35 12.06 25.34
C ARG A 156 -19.81 12.46 25.49
N ASP A 157 -20.15 13.66 25.04
CA ASP A 157 -21.53 14.11 25.03
C ASP A 157 -22.33 13.35 23.95
N GLY A 158 -23.32 12.56 24.38
CA GLY A 158 -24.20 11.78 23.50
C GLY A 158 -23.63 10.47 22.94
N TYR A 159 -22.41 10.08 23.31
CA TYR A 159 -21.77 8.82 22.89
C TYR A 159 -20.57 8.45 23.78
N PHE A 160 -20.06 7.23 23.63
CA PHE A 160 -18.79 6.82 24.22
C PHE A 160 -17.88 6.16 23.19
N ILE A 161 -16.59 6.11 23.49
CA ILE A 161 -15.56 5.47 22.67
C ILE A 161 -15.02 4.28 23.45
N GLU A 162 -15.10 3.08 22.91
CA GLU A 162 -14.41 1.90 23.40
C GLU A 162 -13.03 1.82 22.74
N LYS A 163 -12.00 1.61 23.56
CA LYS A 163 -10.63 1.35 23.09
C LYS A 163 -10.35 -0.14 23.25
N PHE A 164 -9.90 -0.79 22.20
CA PHE A 164 -9.50 -2.19 22.27
C PHE A 164 -8.54 -2.53 21.12
N VAL A 165 -7.91 -3.69 21.22
CA VAL A 165 -7.30 -4.37 20.07
C VAL A 165 -8.14 -5.59 19.71
N TYR A 166 -8.18 -5.96 18.44
CA TYR A 166 -8.70 -7.26 18.00
C TYR A 166 -7.63 -8.02 17.24
N GLU A 167 -7.65 -9.34 17.34
CA GLU A 167 -6.67 -10.17 16.62
C GLU A 167 -7.17 -10.50 15.21
N SER A 168 -6.47 -10.02 14.17
CA SER A 168 -6.83 -10.24 12.77
C SER A 168 -6.29 -11.54 12.19
N ALA A 169 -5.07 -11.89 12.57
CA ALA A 169 -4.37 -13.14 12.25
C ALA A 169 -3.55 -13.57 13.48
N PRO A 170 -3.06 -14.82 13.57
CA PRO A 170 -2.29 -15.30 14.71
C PRO A 170 -1.15 -14.34 15.09
N GLY A 171 -1.25 -13.71 16.26
CA GLY A 171 -0.26 -12.76 16.78
C GLY A 171 -0.29 -11.34 16.17
N ILE A 172 -1.25 -11.04 15.29
CA ILE A 172 -1.45 -9.70 14.72
C ILE A 172 -2.60 -9.01 15.44
N GLU A 173 -2.28 -8.05 16.31
CA GLU A 173 -3.25 -7.25 17.05
C GLU A 173 -3.48 -5.89 16.35
N ILE A 174 -4.75 -5.60 16.04
CA ILE A 174 -5.15 -4.37 15.37
C ILE A 174 -5.78 -3.41 16.38
N PRO A 175 -5.16 -2.25 16.66
CA PRO A 175 -5.71 -1.27 17.58
C PRO A 175 -6.87 -0.51 16.93
N ALA A 176 -7.97 -0.40 17.67
CA ALA A 176 -9.21 0.19 17.18
C ALA A 176 -9.90 1.09 18.20
N LEU A 177 -10.65 2.05 17.66
CA LEU A 177 -11.62 2.85 18.41
C LEU A 177 -13.02 2.53 17.90
N LEU A 178 -13.93 2.19 18.81
CA LEU A 178 -15.34 2.01 18.48
C LEU A 178 -16.17 3.11 19.14
N PHE A 179 -16.80 3.91 18.29
CA PHE A 179 -17.66 5.01 18.71
C PHE A 179 -19.10 4.51 18.74
N VAL A 180 -19.72 4.58 19.92
CA VAL A 180 -21.04 4.00 20.19
C VAL A 180 -21.97 5.11 20.69
N PRO A 181 -23.04 5.44 19.94
CA PRO A 181 -23.97 6.48 20.33
C PRO A 181 -24.86 6.06 21.50
N GLU A 182 -25.27 7.04 22.30
CA GLU A 182 -26.21 6.84 23.39
C GLU A 182 -27.65 6.87 22.88
N GLY A 183 -28.47 5.94 23.39
CA GLY A 183 -29.86 5.82 22.98
C GLY A 183 -30.04 5.25 21.57
N GLY A 184 -31.17 5.57 20.94
CA GLY A 184 -31.57 5.03 19.64
C GLY A 184 -32.07 3.58 19.69
N PRO A 185 -32.22 2.92 18.52
CA PRO A 185 -32.71 1.55 18.46
C PRO A 185 -31.72 0.57 19.12
N ALA A 186 -32.25 -0.59 19.53
CA ALA A 186 -31.45 -1.66 20.14
C ALA A 186 -30.30 -2.11 19.23
N ARG A 187 -30.58 -2.26 17.92
CA ARG A 187 -29.58 -2.56 16.88
C ARG A 187 -29.40 -1.39 15.93
N LYS A 188 -28.16 -0.94 15.78
CA LYS A 188 -27.79 0.28 15.05
C LYS A 188 -27.05 -0.07 13.76
N PRO A 189 -27.20 0.73 12.69
CA PRO A 189 -26.31 0.61 11.54
C PRO A 189 -24.87 0.91 11.97
N ALA A 190 -23.91 0.31 11.26
CA ALA A 190 -22.50 0.45 11.60
C ALA A 190 -21.63 0.81 10.40
N ILE A 191 -20.48 1.43 10.66
CA ILE A 191 -19.49 1.82 9.66
C ILE A 191 -18.13 1.25 10.08
N VAL A 192 -17.45 0.59 9.15
CA VAL A 192 -15.99 0.38 9.25
C VAL A 192 -15.30 1.58 8.60
N TRP A 193 -14.47 2.29 9.38
CA TRP A 193 -13.75 3.49 8.96
C TRP A 193 -12.25 3.21 8.84
N VAL A 194 -11.73 3.09 7.62
CA VAL A 194 -10.31 2.81 7.36
C VAL A 194 -9.65 4.06 6.81
N ASP A 195 -8.90 4.77 7.66
CA ASP A 195 -8.22 6.00 7.27
C ASP A 195 -6.74 5.76 7.01
N GLY A 196 -6.23 6.26 5.88
CA GLY A 196 -4.81 6.29 5.57
C GLY A 196 -3.97 6.93 6.66
N GLU A 197 -4.47 7.97 7.34
CA GLU A 197 -3.78 8.64 8.45
C GLU A 197 -4.09 8.03 9.83
N GLY A 198 -4.86 6.94 9.86
CA GLY A 198 -5.26 6.22 11.06
C GLY A 198 -6.49 6.80 11.77
N LYS A 199 -7.02 6.01 12.71
CA LYS A 199 -8.24 6.25 13.49
C LYS A 199 -8.25 7.58 14.26
N ALA A 200 -7.08 8.11 14.59
CA ALA A 200 -6.94 9.39 15.29
C ALA A 200 -7.18 10.61 14.39
N ALA A 201 -7.14 10.47 13.06
CA ALA A 201 -7.31 11.58 12.12
C ALA A 201 -8.69 12.22 12.27
N GLU A 202 -9.74 11.38 12.37
CA GLU A 202 -11.14 11.82 12.41
C GLU A 202 -11.86 11.41 13.71
N GLY A 203 -11.16 10.71 14.61
CA GLY A 203 -11.67 10.28 15.90
C GLY A 203 -11.56 11.31 17.03
N ARG A 204 -10.97 12.48 16.75
CA ARG A 204 -10.88 13.60 17.71
C ARG A 204 -12.20 14.37 17.78
N PRO A 205 -12.48 15.11 18.88
CA PRO A 205 -13.64 16.00 18.93
C PRO A 205 -13.70 16.94 17.72
N GLY A 206 -14.86 17.03 17.07
CA GLY A 206 -15.07 17.79 15.84
C GLY A 206 -14.64 17.09 14.55
N GLY A 207 -14.06 15.88 14.64
CA GLY A 207 -13.77 15.04 13.48
C GLY A 207 -15.04 14.43 12.87
N GLU A 208 -14.95 13.95 11.64
CA GLU A 208 -16.12 13.51 10.87
C GLU A 208 -16.80 12.27 11.44
N ILE A 209 -16.06 11.41 12.16
CA ILE A 209 -16.64 10.23 12.83
C ILE A 209 -17.72 10.67 13.83
N GLU A 210 -17.51 11.80 14.52
CA GLU A 210 -18.49 12.32 15.49
C GLU A 210 -19.84 12.62 14.83
N TRP A 211 -19.85 13.12 13.59
CA TRP A 211 -21.10 13.36 12.86
C TRP A 211 -21.89 12.06 12.67
N PHE A 212 -21.25 10.99 12.20
CA PHE A 212 -21.92 9.70 12.00
C PHE A 212 -22.47 9.11 13.30
N VAL A 213 -21.71 9.24 14.38
CA VAL A 213 -22.11 8.73 15.70
C VAL A 213 -23.32 9.50 16.20
N ARG A 214 -23.34 10.83 16.06
CA ARG A 214 -24.52 11.65 16.39
C ARG A 214 -25.75 11.34 15.53
N GLN A 215 -25.58 10.75 14.35
CA GLN A 215 -26.68 10.20 13.54
C GLN A 215 -27.14 8.79 13.98
N GLY A 216 -26.69 8.30 15.14
CA GLY A 216 -27.10 7.01 15.70
C GLY A 216 -26.40 5.80 15.08
N ARG A 217 -25.21 6.00 14.48
CA ARG A 217 -24.42 4.93 13.84
C ARG A 217 -23.25 4.52 14.72
N ILE A 218 -22.98 3.23 14.78
CA ILE A 218 -21.75 2.73 15.40
C ILE A 218 -20.60 2.88 14.40
N VAL A 219 -19.44 3.39 14.80
CA VAL A 219 -18.28 3.53 13.90
C VAL A 219 -17.08 2.80 14.50
N LEU A 220 -16.56 1.80 13.80
CA LEU A 220 -15.32 1.12 14.13
C LEU A 220 -14.19 1.65 13.27
N ALA A 221 -13.21 2.30 13.88
CA ALA A 221 -12.02 2.82 13.22
C ALA A 221 -10.77 2.02 13.62
N PRO A 222 -10.33 1.03 12.81
CA PRO A 222 -9.07 0.32 13.02
C PRO A 222 -7.87 1.06 12.41
N ASP A 223 -6.72 0.89 13.04
CA ASP A 223 -5.41 1.16 12.43
C ASP A 223 -4.87 -0.16 11.86
N VAL A 224 -5.26 -0.48 10.63
CA VAL A 224 -4.76 -1.69 9.93
C VAL A 224 -3.24 -1.62 9.72
N GLN A 225 -2.60 -2.76 9.48
CA GLN A 225 -1.13 -2.88 9.42
C GLN A 225 -0.47 -1.77 8.58
N GLY A 226 0.54 -1.09 9.12
CA GLY A 226 1.25 0.01 8.44
C GLY A 226 0.54 1.36 8.42
N LEU A 227 -0.65 1.51 9.02
CA LEU A 227 -1.39 2.77 9.16
C LEU A 227 -1.55 3.17 10.64
N GLY A 228 -1.74 4.47 10.90
CA GLY A 228 -1.96 4.99 12.26
C GLY A 228 -0.93 4.53 13.29
N GLU A 229 -1.37 3.93 14.40
CA GLU A 229 -0.50 3.37 15.45
C GLU A 229 0.37 2.19 14.99
N MET A 230 0.01 1.54 13.87
CA MET A 230 0.78 0.44 13.28
C MET A 230 1.87 0.94 12.31
N ARG A 231 2.05 2.26 12.14
CA ARG A 231 3.15 2.83 11.32
C ARG A 231 4.50 2.64 12.01
N PRO A 232 5.54 2.14 11.30
CA PRO A 232 6.90 2.11 11.83
C PRO A 232 7.41 3.50 12.25
N ALA A 233 8.16 3.54 13.36
CA ALA A 233 8.60 4.80 13.97
C ALA A 233 9.62 5.60 13.14
N ASP A 234 10.33 4.93 12.23
CA ASP A 234 11.28 5.47 11.26
C ASP A 234 10.60 6.04 10.02
N VAL A 235 9.54 5.39 9.53
CA VAL A 235 8.66 5.91 8.46
C VAL A 235 8.00 7.22 8.89
N ALA A 236 7.61 7.35 10.17
CA ALA A 236 7.06 8.58 10.74
C ALA A 236 8.05 9.77 10.73
N ARG A 237 9.37 9.51 10.58
CA ARG A 237 10.42 10.55 10.56
C ARG A 237 10.72 11.10 9.17
N GLY A 238 9.98 10.68 8.14
CA GLY A 238 9.88 11.40 6.87
C GLY A 238 11.16 11.40 6.04
N THR A 239 11.73 10.23 5.76
CA THR A 239 12.76 10.13 4.73
C THR A 239 12.14 10.36 3.35
N GLY A 240 12.94 10.81 2.37
CA GLY A 240 12.48 11.01 1.00
C GLY A 240 11.88 9.73 0.37
N TRP A 241 12.27 8.54 0.84
CA TRP A 241 11.81 7.24 0.35
C TRP A 241 10.31 7.01 0.59
N THR A 242 9.81 7.31 1.80
CA THR A 242 8.40 7.14 2.15
C THR A 242 7.47 7.95 1.24
N ARG A 243 7.92 9.12 0.77
CA ARG A 243 7.14 9.97 -0.15
C ARG A 243 6.87 9.29 -1.50
N TYR A 244 7.80 8.48 -2.00
CA TYR A 244 7.67 7.81 -3.29
C TYR A 244 7.03 6.43 -3.15
N PHE A 245 7.42 5.68 -2.12
CA PHE A 245 7.04 4.28 -2.00
C PHE A 245 5.93 4.00 -0.98
N GLY A 246 5.59 4.95 -0.11
CA GLY A 246 4.70 4.69 1.02
C GLY A 246 5.40 3.81 2.06
N ASP A 247 4.67 2.85 2.63
CA ASP A 247 5.21 1.84 3.54
C ASP A 247 6.02 0.76 2.78
N TYR A 248 7.20 1.15 2.31
CA TYR A 248 8.07 0.32 1.48
C TYR A 248 8.48 -0.97 2.19
N ASP A 249 8.94 -0.86 3.44
CA ASP A 249 9.51 -2.00 4.15
C ASP A 249 8.46 -3.07 4.46
N ALA A 250 7.25 -2.67 4.88
CA ALA A 250 6.16 -3.62 5.08
C ALA A 250 5.70 -4.23 3.75
N ALA A 251 5.62 -3.44 2.67
CA ALA A 251 5.25 -3.95 1.35
C ALA A 251 6.26 -4.97 0.81
N MET A 252 7.55 -4.66 0.91
CA MET A 252 8.62 -5.57 0.51
C MET A 252 8.65 -6.83 1.36
N THR A 253 8.47 -6.70 2.67
CA THR A 253 8.38 -7.86 3.58
C THR A 253 7.23 -8.76 3.19
N ALA A 254 6.04 -8.19 2.91
CA ALA A 254 4.89 -8.95 2.45
C ALA A 254 5.21 -9.71 1.15
N PHE A 255 5.81 -9.06 0.16
CA PHE A 255 6.18 -9.71 -1.10
C PHE A 255 7.18 -10.87 -0.89
N LEU A 256 8.13 -10.72 0.02
CA LEU A 256 9.14 -11.76 0.32
C LEU A 256 8.53 -13.01 0.97
N ILE A 257 7.41 -12.87 1.68
CA ILE A 257 6.68 -14.01 2.27
C ILE A 257 5.54 -14.51 1.37
N GLY A 258 5.46 -14.04 0.12
CA GLY A 258 4.43 -14.45 -0.84
C GLY A 258 3.07 -13.78 -0.63
N GLU A 259 3.01 -12.74 0.20
CA GLU A 259 1.80 -11.99 0.54
C GLU A 259 1.77 -10.63 -0.16
N SER A 260 0.68 -9.88 0.05
CA SER A 260 0.61 -8.47 -0.31
C SER A 260 0.12 -7.62 0.87
N LEU A 261 0.71 -6.43 1.05
CA LEU A 261 0.32 -5.56 2.17
C LEU A 261 -1.15 -5.13 2.08
N VAL A 262 -1.66 -4.87 0.87
CA VAL A 262 -3.10 -4.60 0.66
C VAL A 262 -3.97 -5.81 1.02
N GLY A 263 -3.49 -7.03 0.78
CA GLY A 263 -4.16 -8.27 1.17
C GLY A 263 -4.23 -8.42 2.69
N MET A 264 -3.09 -8.28 3.36
CA MET A 264 -3.00 -8.30 4.83
C MET A 264 -3.91 -7.25 5.47
N ARG A 265 -3.87 -6.01 4.98
CA ARG A 265 -4.76 -4.92 5.43
C ARG A 265 -6.24 -5.24 5.15
N ALA A 266 -6.58 -5.87 4.03
CA ALA A 266 -7.96 -6.28 3.74
C ALA A 266 -8.44 -7.37 4.71
N ALA A 267 -7.58 -8.31 5.12
CA ALA A 267 -7.89 -9.28 6.17
C ALA A 267 -8.16 -8.61 7.53
N ASP A 268 -7.37 -7.58 7.87
CA ASP A 268 -7.62 -6.75 9.07
C ASP A 268 -9.01 -6.09 9.02
N VAL A 269 -9.42 -5.59 7.84
CA VAL A 269 -10.75 -5.00 7.62
C VAL A 269 -11.85 -6.06 7.70
N LEU A 270 -11.65 -7.24 7.12
CA LEU A 270 -12.61 -8.35 7.22
C LEU A 270 -12.84 -8.75 8.68
N LYS A 271 -11.78 -8.79 9.50
CA LYS A 271 -11.93 -9.03 10.94
C LYS A 271 -12.66 -7.88 11.65
N ALA A 272 -12.46 -6.62 11.24
CA ALA A 272 -13.25 -5.50 11.75
C ALA A 272 -14.76 -5.67 11.47
N VAL A 273 -15.12 -6.20 10.30
CA VAL A 273 -16.51 -6.55 9.97
C VAL A 273 -17.04 -7.67 10.87
N ASP A 274 -16.23 -8.68 11.20
CA ASP A 274 -16.59 -9.71 12.18
C ASP A 274 -16.81 -9.12 13.58
N VAL A 275 -15.94 -8.21 14.03
CA VAL A 275 -16.09 -7.50 15.31
C VAL A 275 -17.44 -6.81 15.37
N LEU A 276 -17.82 -6.05 14.34
CA LEU A 276 -19.11 -5.38 14.28
C LEU A 276 -20.27 -6.38 14.24
N ALA A 277 -20.19 -7.40 13.39
CA ALA A 277 -21.26 -8.38 13.21
C ALA A 277 -21.52 -9.25 14.45
N ALA A 278 -20.51 -9.44 15.31
CA ALA A 278 -20.64 -10.20 16.56
C ALA A 278 -21.31 -9.41 17.70
N ARG A 279 -21.50 -8.09 17.55
CA ARG A 279 -22.09 -7.26 18.60
C ARG A 279 -23.61 -7.30 18.59
N ASN A 280 -24.20 -7.33 19.78
CA ASN A 280 -25.65 -7.35 19.96
C ASN A 280 -26.34 -6.00 19.65
N ASP A 281 -25.58 -4.90 19.71
CA ASP A 281 -26.06 -3.54 19.42
C ASP A 281 -25.84 -3.10 17.96
N VAL A 282 -25.27 -3.96 17.12
CA VAL A 282 -25.07 -3.74 15.69
C VAL A 282 -26.11 -4.51 14.88
N ASP A 283 -26.67 -3.84 13.88
CA ASP A 283 -27.43 -4.50 12.82
C ASP A 283 -26.48 -4.97 11.71
N ALA A 284 -26.11 -6.25 11.74
CA ALA A 284 -25.18 -6.84 10.78
C ALA A 284 -25.67 -6.78 9.32
N SER A 285 -26.95 -6.49 9.08
CA SER A 285 -27.48 -6.27 7.73
C SER A 285 -27.21 -4.87 7.17
N ARG A 286 -26.80 -3.91 8.02
CA ARG A 286 -26.57 -2.50 7.71
C ARG A 286 -25.16 -2.05 8.11
N ILE A 287 -24.15 -2.80 7.67
CA ILE A 287 -22.73 -2.41 7.79
C ILE A 287 -22.30 -1.71 6.49
N ALA A 288 -21.77 -0.50 6.62
CA ALA A 288 -21.17 0.27 5.54
C ALA A 288 -19.65 0.41 5.74
N GLY A 289 -18.95 0.84 4.70
CA GLY A 289 -17.51 1.09 4.74
C GLY A 289 -17.17 2.50 4.28
N ILE A 290 -16.25 3.17 4.98
CA ILE A 290 -15.59 4.39 4.53
C ILE A 290 -14.09 4.15 4.53
N GLY A 291 -13.47 4.33 3.37
CA GLY A 291 -12.03 4.17 3.18
C GLY A 291 -11.44 5.47 2.65
N ARG A 292 -10.32 5.93 3.23
CA ARG A 292 -9.65 7.18 2.84
C ARG A 292 -8.20 6.95 2.44
N GLY A 293 -7.81 7.47 1.28
CA GLY A 293 -6.43 7.39 0.79
C GLY A 293 -5.93 5.94 0.76
N PRO A 294 -4.77 5.64 1.36
CA PRO A 294 -4.25 4.27 1.49
C PRO A 294 -5.19 3.27 2.18
N GLY A 295 -6.17 3.72 2.97
CA GLY A 295 -7.18 2.85 3.58
C GLY A 295 -8.32 2.45 2.64
N ALA A 296 -8.47 3.11 1.49
CA ALA A 296 -9.56 2.83 0.55
C ALA A 296 -9.39 1.52 -0.24
N PRO A 297 -8.21 1.21 -0.82
CA PRO A 297 -7.99 -0.08 -1.47
C PRO A 297 -8.27 -1.30 -0.56
N PRO A 298 -7.70 -1.45 0.65
CA PRO A 298 -7.97 -2.64 1.47
C PRO A 298 -9.44 -2.78 1.86
N LEU A 299 -10.16 -1.67 2.07
CA LEU A 299 -11.61 -1.71 2.27
C LEU A 299 -12.37 -2.20 1.03
N LEU A 300 -11.96 -1.78 -0.17
CA LEU A 300 -12.55 -2.25 -1.42
C LEU A 300 -12.31 -3.75 -1.62
N TYR A 301 -11.09 -4.24 -1.35
CA TYR A 301 -10.76 -5.67 -1.38
C TYR A 301 -11.64 -6.46 -0.40
N ALA A 302 -11.73 -6.02 0.86
CA ALA A 302 -12.60 -6.63 1.85
C ALA A 302 -14.07 -6.66 1.41
N ALA A 303 -14.55 -5.59 0.78
CA ALA A 303 -15.91 -5.53 0.26
C ALA A 303 -16.17 -6.49 -0.91
N VAL A 304 -15.20 -6.74 -1.78
CA VAL A 304 -15.33 -7.77 -2.83
C VAL A 304 -15.47 -9.16 -2.21
N LEU A 305 -14.74 -9.43 -1.12
CA LEU A 305 -14.73 -10.73 -0.44
C LEU A 305 -15.93 -10.94 0.49
N ASP A 306 -16.46 -9.89 1.14
CA ASP A 306 -17.56 -10.00 2.09
C ASP A 306 -18.77 -9.12 1.74
N GLY A 307 -19.92 -9.78 1.57
CA GLY A 307 -21.18 -9.15 1.20
C GLY A 307 -21.88 -8.36 2.33
N ARG A 308 -21.40 -8.44 3.58
CA ARG A 308 -21.96 -7.67 4.73
C ARG A 308 -21.68 -6.17 4.61
N LEU A 309 -20.59 -5.78 3.94
CA LEU A 309 -20.36 -4.39 3.55
C LEU A 309 -21.34 -4.00 2.43
N ARG A 310 -22.44 -3.34 2.80
CA ARG A 310 -23.58 -3.04 1.91
C ARG A 310 -23.41 -1.79 1.06
N SER A 311 -22.66 -0.82 1.56
CA SER A 311 -22.36 0.42 0.85
C SER A 311 -20.95 0.90 1.20
N LEU A 312 -20.30 1.52 0.22
CA LEU A 312 -18.93 2.00 0.33
C LEU A 312 -18.82 3.46 -0.09
N ALA A 313 -17.99 4.19 0.64
CA ALA A 313 -17.43 5.45 0.22
C ALA A 313 -15.90 5.34 0.20
N LEU A 314 -15.30 5.56 -0.96
CA LEU A 314 -13.87 5.45 -1.22
C LEU A 314 -13.36 6.85 -1.57
N GLU A 315 -12.81 7.55 -0.59
CA GLU A 315 -12.35 8.93 -0.72
C GLU A 315 -10.84 8.98 -0.96
N ARG A 316 -10.41 9.72 -1.99
CA ARG A 316 -9.00 9.83 -2.42
C ARG A 316 -8.33 8.48 -2.68
N MET A 317 -9.10 7.49 -3.13
CA MET A 317 -8.55 6.22 -3.59
C MET A 317 -7.75 6.42 -4.88
N LEU A 318 -6.65 5.68 -5.04
CA LEU A 318 -5.98 5.54 -6.32
C LEU A 318 -7.00 5.14 -7.40
N VAL A 319 -7.01 5.83 -8.53
CA VAL A 319 -8.02 5.63 -9.58
C VAL A 319 -7.91 4.26 -10.23
N SER A 320 -6.68 3.77 -10.43
CA SER A 320 -6.35 2.55 -11.18
C SER A 320 -4.88 2.21 -10.95
N TYR A 321 -4.56 0.91 -10.95
CA TYR A 321 -3.18 0.42 -10.97
C TYR A 321 -2.50 0.71 -12.30
N ARG A 322 -3.25 0.73 -13.42
CA ARG A 322 -2.73 1.10 -14.74
C ARG A 322 -2.23 2.55 -14.78
N ASP A 323 -2.91 3.47 -14.09
CA ASP A 323 -2.43 4.87 -13.99
C ASP A 323 -1.02 4.96 -13.37
N ALA A 324 -0.64 4.03 -12.48
CA ALA A 324 0.72 3.97 -11.93
C ALA A 324 1.78 3.52 -12.96
N VAL A 325 1.39 2.73 -13.96
CA VAL A 325 2.27 2.28 -15.06
C VAL A 325 2.38 3.36 -16.15
N GLU A 326 1.28 4.03 -16.46
CA GLU A 326 1.23 5.08 -17.47
C GLU A 326 2.05 6.32 -17.08
N ARG A 327 2.35 6.50 -15.78
CA ARG A 327 3.14 7.62 -15.27
C ARG A 327 4.61 7.25 -15.06
N LYS A 328 5.49 8.18 -15.45
CA LYS A 328 6.94 8.10 -15.19
C LYS A 328 7.30 8.12 -13.71
N ILE A 329 6.48 8.78 -12.89
CA ILE A 329 6.69 8.94 -11.44
C ILE A 329 5.35 8.72 -10.74
N HIS A 330 5.39 7.99 -9.63
CA HIS A 330 4.28 7.74 -8.74
C HIS A 330 4.67 8.01 -7.28
N ARG A 331 3.70 8.07 -6.37
CA ARG A 331 3.86 8.34 -4.95
C ARG A 331 2.93 7.48 -4.11
N GLY A 332 3.47 6.75 -3.14
CA GLY A 332 2.70 6.02 -2.14
C GLY A 332 1.82 4.90 -2.71
N VAL A 333 2.17 4.37 -3.88
CA VAL A 333 1.36 3.33 -4.54
C VAL A 333 1.79 1.91 -4.18
N LEU A 334 3.07 1.69 -3.83
CA LEU A 334 3.63 0.34 -3.65
C LEU A 334 2.91 -0.42 -2.53
N GLU A 335 2.59 0.26 -1.43
CA GLU A 335 1.86 -0.31 -0.28
C GLU A 335 0.44 -0.82 -0.60
N ASN A 336 -0.10 -0.46 -1.78
CA ASN A 336 -1.44 -0.86 -2.22
C ASN A 336 -1.44 -1.71 -3.51
N ILE A 337 -0.27 -2.08 -4.03
CA ILE A 337 -0.11 -2.85 -5.26
C ILE A 337 0.18 -4.32 -4.93
N ILE A 338 -0.27 -5.20 -5.82
CA ILE A 338 0.06 -6.62 -5.82
C ILE A 338 0.86 -6.95 -7.10
N PRO A 339 1.98 -7.69 -7.01
CA PRO A 339 2.73 -8.11 -8.18
C PRO A 339 1.83 -8.85 -9.20
N GLY A 340 1.82 -8.36 -10.44
CA GLY A 340 1.04 -8.97 -11.52
C GLY A 340 -0.45 -8.60 -11.57
N VAL A 341 -0.93 -7.67 -10.72
CA VAL A 341 -2.36 -7.33 -10.61
C VAL A 341 -3.06 -7.02 -11.92
N LEU A 342 -2.44 -6.25 -12.81
CA LEU A 342 -3.04 -5.87 -14.09
C LEU A 342 -3.27 -7.05 -15.05
N LYS A 343 -2.68 -8.22 -14.80
CA LYS A 343 -3.00 -9.44 -15.56
C LYS A 343 -4.35 -10.03 -15.15
N GLU A 344 -4.82 -9.70 -13.95
CA GLU A 344 -5.97 -10.33 -13.30
C GLU A 344 -7.17 -9.41 -13.19
N PHE A 345 -6.96 -8.15 -12.76
CA PHE A 345 -7.99 -7.12 -12.58
C PHE A 345 -7.35 -5.73 -12.32
N ASP A 346 -8.16 -4.68 -12.33
CA ASP A 346 -7.81 -3.33 -11.86
C ASP A 346 -8.81 -2.84 -10.77
N LEU A 347 -8.52 -1.72 -10.09
CA LEU A 347 -9.41 -1.12 -9.07
C LEU A 347 -10.82 -0.83 -9.62
N PRO A 348 -11.01 -0.30 -10.85
CA PRO A 348 -12.35 -0.16 -11.43
C PRO A 348 -13.10 -1.49 -11.60
N ASP A 349 -12.41 -2.61 -11.86
CA ASP A 349 -13.06 -3.93 -11.93
C ASP A 349 -13.54 -4.39 -10.56
N LEU A 350 -12.79 -4.11 -9.49
CA LEU A 350 -13.22 -4.38 -8.13
C LEU A 350 -14.45 -3.56 -7.73
N VAL A 351 -14.49 -2.28 -8.12
CA VAL A 351 -15.70 -1.45 -7.94
C VAL A 351 -16.87 -2.02 -8.73
N ALA A 352 -16.64 -2.49 -9.96
CA ALA A 352 -17.68 -3.13 -10.78
C ALA A 352 -18.26 -4.39 -10.10
N ALA A 353 -17.42 -5.18 -9.44
CA ALA A 353 -17.83 -6.40 -8.71
C ALA A 353 -18.67 -6.12 -7.45
N LEU A 354 -18.77 -4.85 -7.04
CA LEU A 354 -19.68 -4.46 -5.96
C LEU A 354 -21.14 -4.42 -6.41
N ALA A 355 -21.42 -4.24 -7.70
CA ALA A 355 -22.79 -4.10 -8.20
C ALA A 355 -23.69 -5.26 -7.71
N PRO A 356 -24.95 -4.97 -7.29
CA PRO A 356 -25.62 -3.68 -7.26
C PRO A 356 -25.40 -2.88 -5.96
N ARG A 357 -24.44 -3.24 -5.09
CA ARG A 357 -24.16 -2.51 -3.84
C ARG A 357 -23.66 -1.10 -4.13
N ARG A 358 -23.96 -0.16 -3.24
CA ARG A 358 -23.68 1.25 -3.48
C ARG A 358 -22.19 1.56 -3.35
N ALA A 359 -21.57 2.16 -4.37
CA ALA A 359 -20.17 2.61 -4.36
C ALA A 359 -20.03 4.11 -4.69
N LEU A 360 -19.57 4.90 -3.72
CA LEU A 360 -19.30 6.33 -3.88
C LEU A 360 -17.79 6.54 -3.97
N LEU A 361 -17.35 7.17 -5.05
CA LEU A 361 -15.96 7.49 -5.31
C LEU A 361 -15.79 9.00 -5.11
N VAL A 362 -15.12 9.40 -4.03
CA VAL A 362 -14.97 10.83 -3.68
C VAL A 362 -13.55 11.28 -3.97
N ASP A 363 -13.39 12.31 -4.81
CA ASP A 363 -12.08 12.85 -5.18
C ASP A 363 -11.02 11.77 -5.52
N PRO A 364 -11.27 10.81 -6.44
CA PRO A 364 -10.25 9.81 -6.82
C PRO A 364 -8.94 10.50 -7.22
N VAL A 365 -7.80 9.86 -6.91
CA VAL A 365 -6.48 10.43 -7.20
C VAL A 365 -5.73 9.63 -8.25
N ASP A 366 -4.88 10.32 -9.01
CA ASP A 366 -3.87 9.69 -9.83
C ASP A 366 -2.71 9.12 -8.98
N ALA A 367 -1.79 8.40 -9.61
CA ALA A 367 -0.63 7.80 -8.94
C ALA A 367 0.39 8.82 -8.43
N LEU A 368 0.20 10.13 -8.68
CA LEU A 368 0.95 11.21 -8.04
C LEU A 368 0.23 11.81 -6.83
N GLY A 369 -0.97 11.31 -6.50
CA GLY A 369 -1.82 11.78 -5.42
C GLY A 369 -2.65 13.01 -5.77
N ARG A 370 -2.75 13.37 -7.06
CA ARG A 370 -3.52 14.54 -7.51
C ARG A 370 -4.96 14.14 -7.75
N ARG A 371 -5.89 14.94 -7.23
CA ARG A 371 -7.34 14.73 -7.41
C ARG A 371 -7.69 14.84 -8.88
N LEU A 372 -8.46 13.87 -9.37
CA LEU A 372 -9.01 13.87 -10.70
C LEU A 372 -10.28 14.71 -10.78
N TRP A 373 -10.50 15.31 -11.94
CA TRP A 373 -11.79 15.89 -12.29
C TRP A 373 -12.85 14.78 -12.46
N PRO A 374 -14.13 15.03 -12.12
CA PRO A 374 -15.18 14.01 -12.22
C PRO A 374 -15.29 13.36 -13.60
N GLU A 375 -15.02 14.09 -14.67
CA GLU A 375 -15.04 13.60 -16.05
C GLU A 375 -13.91 12.59 -16.30
N ALA A 376 -12.69 12.90 -15.85
CA ALA A 376 -11.54 12.02 -15.98
C ALA A 376 -11.69 10.75 -15.14
N ALA A 377 -12.15 10.89 -13.90
CA ALA A 377 -12.50 9.76 -13.05
C ALA A 377 -13.66 8.94 -13.66
N GLY A 378 -14.70 9.60 -14.19
CA GLY A 378 -15.81 8.94 -14.86
C GLY A 378 -15.38 8.09 -16.06
N LYS A 379 -14.38 8.55 -16.82
CA LYS A 379 -13.77 7.76 -17.90
C LYS A 379 -13.09 6.49 -17.36
N ALA A 380 -12.32 6.60 -16.28
CA ALA A 380 -11.65 5.46 -15.65
C ALA A 380 -12.64 4.42 -15.09
N TYR A 381 -13.79 4.88 -14.57
CA TYR A 381 -14.85 4.01 -14.02
C TYR A 381 -15.98 3.70 -15.03
N SER A 382 -15.79 3.97 -16.31
CA SER A 382 -16.81 3.76 -17.35
C SER A 382 -17.25 2.30 -17.47
N ARG A 383 -16.30 1.36 -17.40
CA ARG A 383 -16.58 -0.08 -17.35
C ARG A 383 -17.40 -0.46 -16.11
N SER A 384 -17.06 0.09 -14.95
CA SER A 384 -17.83 -0.12 -13.72
C SER A 384 -19.26 0.41 -13.88
N ALA A 385 -19.44 1.63 -14.42
CA ALA A 385 -20.76 2.19 -14.67
C ALA A 385 -21.61 1.33 -15.62
N ALA A 386 -21.00 0.75 -16.65
CA ALA A 386 -21.69 -0.19 -17.56
C ALA A 386 -22.14 -1.48 -16.83
N VAL A 387 -21.32 -2.02 -15.93
CA VAL A 387 -21.70 -3.17 -15.09
C VAL A 387 -22.87 -2.83 -14.16
N TYR A 388 -22.86 -1.65 -13.53
CA TYR A 388 -23.97 -1.17 -12.71
C TYR A 388 -25.26 -0.96 -13.52
N GLN A 389 -25.15 -0.46 -14.75
CA GLN A 389 -26.26 -0.35 -15.69
C GLN A 389 -26.84 -1.74 -16.04
N ALA A 390 -25.99 -2.70 -16.39
CA ALA A 390 -26.40 -4.07 -16.71
C ALA A 390 -27.00 -4.81 -15.49
N ALA A 391 -26.54 -4.46 -14.28
CA ALA A 391 -27.13 -4.90 -13.02
C ALA A 391 -28.48 -4.23 -12.72
N GLY A 392 -28.92 -3.25 -13.53
CA GLY A 392 -30.15 -2.49 -13.33
C GLY A 392 -30.11 -1.63 -12.06
N ALA A 393 -28.93 -1.10 -11.72
CA ALA A 393 -28.70 -0.23 -10.57
C ALA A 393 -27.74 0.94 -10.90
N PRO A 394 -27.96 1.70 -11.99
CA PRO A 394 -27.00 2.75 -12.42
C PRO A 394 -26.76 3.84 -11.36
N GLU A 395 -27.78 4.16 -10.56
CA GLU A 395 -27.68 5.15 -9.48
C GLU A 395 -26.92 4.65 -8.24
N ALA A 396 -26.50 3.38 -8.23
CA ALA A 396 -25.73 2.78 -7.14
C ALA A 396 -24.21 2.90 -7.34
N ILE A 397 -23.74 3.62 -8.36
CA ILE A 397 -22.35 4.06 -8.48
C ILE A 397 -22.32 5.57 -8.72
N ARG A 398 -21.43 6.29 -8.04
CA ARG A 398 -21.27 7.73 -8.25
C ARG A 398 -19.83 8.17 -8.06
N VAL A 399 -19.33 8.96 -9.00
CA VAL A 399 -18.12 9.78 -8.81
C VAL A 399 -18.57 11.14 -8.31
N ALA A 400 -18.02 11.58 -7.18
CA ALA A 400 -18.34 12.84 -6.54
C ALA A 400 -17.07 13.64 -6.26
N ARG A 401 -17.24 14.97 -6.22
CA ARG A 401 -16.20 15.89 -5.79
C ARG A 401 -16.58 16.51 -4.45
N ARG A 402 -15.63 16.55 -3.52
CA ARG A 402 -15.81 17.26 -2.25
C ARG A 402 -15.24 18.67 -2.35
N ARG A 403 -16.10 19.69 -2.15
CA ARG A 403 -15.66 21.08 -2.09
C ARG A 403 -15.00 21.35 -0.74
N MET A 404 -14.07 22.31 -0.75
CA MET A 404 -13.42 22.76 0.49
C MET A 404 -14.49 23.25 1.49
N GLY A 405 -14.39 22.78 2.74
CA GLY A 405 -15.33 23.15 3.81
C GLY A 405 -16.65 22.37 3.83
N GLN A 406 -16.91 21.46 2.88
CA GLN A 406 -18.10 20.60 2.96
C GLN A 406 -17.91 19.52 4.03
N GLY A 407 -18.87 19.45 4.95
CA GLY A 407 -18.95 18.41 5.98
C GLY A 407 -19.40 17.05 5.42
N PRO A 408 -19.38 16.02 6.28
CA PRO A 408 -19.77 14.66 5.91
C PRO A 408 -21.22 14.53 5.43
N GLU A 409 -22.12 15.42 5.88
CA GLU A 409 -23.53 15.47 5.45
C GLU A 409 -23.68 15.68 3.94
N ALA A 410 -22.87 16.57 3.36
CA ALA A 410 -22.94 16.88 1.94
C ALA A 410 -22.43 15.75 1.04
N VAL A 411 -21.58 14.87 1.57
CA VAL A 411 -20.85 13.85 0.81
C VAL A 411 -21.45 12.46 1.03
N TYR A 412 -21.67 12.06 2.28
CA TYR A 412 -21.93 10.67 2.64
C TYR A 412 -23.39 10.35 2.95
N GLU A 413 -24.17 11.32 3.42
CA GLU A 413 -25.50 11.10 4.00
C GLU A 413 -26.45 10.36 3.05
N LYS A 414 -26.46 10.77 1.78
CA LYS A 414 -27.33 10.16 0.77
C LYS A 414 -26.90 8.76 0.39
N TRP A 415 -25.67 8.36 0.70
CA TRP A 415 -25.03 7.16 0.18
C TRP A 415 -24.98 6.00 1.17
N LEU A 416 -24.62 6.28 2.41
CA LEU A 416 -24.39 5.24 3.42
C LEU A 416 -25.66 4.90 4.20
N LYS A 417 -26.84 5.01 3.59
CA LYS A 417 -28.13 4.76 4.27
C LYS A 417 -28.32 3.31 4.68
#